data_AF-A0A2T5Y9N8-F1
#
_entry.id   AF-A0A2T5Y9N8-F1
#
_cell.length_a   1.000
_cell.length_b   1.000
_cell.length_c   1.000
_cell.angle_alpha   90.00
_cell.angle_beta   90.00
_cell.angle_gamma   90.00
#
_symmetry.space_group_name_H-M   'P 1'
#
loop_
_entity.id
_entity.type
_entity.pdbx_description
1 polymer ?
#
loop_
_entity_poly.entity_id
_entity_poly.type
_entity_poly.pdbx_seq_one_letter_code
_entity_poly.pdbx_strand_id
1 'polypeptide(L)'
;MLIGLLVAVASLRAQDTVRLSLPQVFEHIDETYPQLRLYQNRVRSVRALAEGAKSWMPPTVSLALDQFPYRKEMVETMPVNLAGYMVSVQQMIPNPAKLNARKSYILSQENVLRQEEKWAKNVLHYTARVYYYRRYTAEKKLVVVSEYSDLLRMLIKTAKDRYVYNQADLPTVFKAEALLSELNNMETMLRSQVAESSIGLNTLMSRDVNTPFTIDSALQPTNYQSDFALLADSSFLKRSDILAVENRIQSMRSNQRLMATGARPDFGIQLSHSQMKEMPNSFSIMGMVTIPIAPWSSRMYKSEVRSMEFEIQAMENEKATMQLMANQMIRERITMLAYETRQLQNYETAIIPAYRSNLESNLLAYRQNTGNFFVLLDAWNMLLMKELERIDKLGQVFNLQAEYEYQREIN
;
A
#
# COMPACT_ATOMS: atom_id res chain seq x y z
N MET A 1 59.57 -22.51 -30.95
CA MET A 1 58.84 -21.40 -30.31
C MET A 1 57.37 -21.57 -30.68
N LEU A 2 56.60 -22.26 -29.83
CA LEU A 2 55.18 -22.58 -30.09
C LEU A 2 54.32 -21.40 -29.63
N ILE A 3 53.48 -20.87 -30.53
CA ILE A 3 52.47 -19.86 -30.22
C ILE A 3 51.16 -20.59 -29.94
N GLY A 4 50.71 -20.54 -28.68
CA GLY A 4 49.43 -21.10 -28.24
C GLY A 4 48.27 -20.15 -28.55
N LEU A 5 47.28 -20.67 -29.25
CA LEU A 5 46.02 -19.99 -29.58
C LEU A 5 45.05 -20.17 -28.41
N LEU A 6 44.74 -19.09 -27.68
CA LEU A 6 43.73 -19.09 -26.63
C LEU A 6 42.36 -18.83 -27.24
N VAL A 7 41.53 -19.88 -27.34
CA VAL A 7 40.12 -19.77 -27.73
C VAL A 7 39.32 -19.37 -26.48
N ALA A 8 38.89 -18.11 -26.42
CA ALA A 8 37.94 -17.66 -25.43
C ALA A 8 36.55 -18.20 -25.80
N VAL A 9 36.07 -19.20 -25.06
CA VAL A 9 34.69 -19.69 -25.15
C VAL A 9 33.80 -18.68 -24.45
N ALA A 10 33.18 -17.78 -25.22
CA ALA A 10 32.09 -16.95 -24.74
C ALA A 10 30.85 -17.84 -24.56
N SER A 11 30.59 -18.27 -23.34
CA SER A 11 29.33 -18.90 -22.97
C SER A 11 28.21 -17.87 -23.05
N LEU A 12 27.51 -17.83 -24.19
CA LEU A 12 26.18 -17.24 -24.32
C LEU A 12 25.23 -18.01 -23.39
N ARG A 13 25.04 -17.52 -22.17
CA ARG A 13 23.88 -17.91 -21.36
C ARG A 13 22.66 -17.28 -22.03
N ALA A 14 21.88 -18.10 -22.74
CA ALA A 14 20.48 -17.80 -22.91
C ALA A 14 19.92 -17.60 -21.49
N GLN A 15 19.65 -16.36 -21.12
CA GLN A 15 18.87 -16.09 -19.92
C GLN A 15 17.47 -16.59 -20.26
N ASP A 16 17.07 -17.72 -19.68
CA ASP A 16 15.66 -18.08 -19.59
C ASP A 16 14.99 -16.97 -18.78
N THR A 17 14.42 -16.00 -19.50
CA THR A 17 13.79 -14.83 -18.89
C THR A 17 12.58 -15.32 -18.12
N VAL A 18 12.64 -15.25 -16.79
CA VAL A 18 11.56 -15.71 -15.92
C VAL A 18 10.27 -15.02 -16.31
N ARG A 19 9.24 -15.82 -16.56
CA ARG A 19 7.87 -15.36 -16.77
C ARG A 19 7.20 -15.22 -15.42
N LEU A 20 6.72 -14.01 -15.10
CA LEU A 20 6.04 -13.70 -13.86
C LEU A 20 4.57 -13.47 -14.11
N SER A 21 3.73 -14.23 -13.43
CA SER A 21 2.29 -13.97 -13.33
C SER A 21 2.00 -12.91 -12.27
N LEU A 22 0.84 -12.29 -12.36
CA LEU A 22 0.42 -11.28 -11.38
C LEU A 22 0.37 -11.82 -9.93
N PRO A 23 -0.13 -13.04 -9.65
CA PRO A 23 -0.03 -13.63 -8.30
C PRO A 23 1.40 -13.82 -7.81
N GLN A 24 2.34 -14.20 -8.68
CA GLN A 24 3.76 -14.32 -8.30
C GLN A 24 4.37 -12.96 -7.94
N VAL A 25 3.99 -11.89 -8.67
CA VAL A 25 4.38 -10.52 -8.32
C VAL A 25 3.86 -10.15 -6.93
N PHE A 26 2.61 -10.47 -6.61
CA PHE A 26 2.04 -10.20 -5.28
C PHE A 26 2.75 -10.93 -4.16
N GLU A 27 3.07 -12.21 -4.35
CA GLU A 27 3.84 -13.01 -3.40
C GLU A 27 5.20 -12.37 -3.11
N HIS A 28 5.94 -11.97 -4.16
CA HIS A 28 7.22 -11.28 -3.99
C HIS A 28 7.08 -9.96 -3.22
N ILE A 29 6.05 -9.16 -3.52
CA ILE A 29 5.76 -7.91 -2.81
C ILE A 29 5.51 -8.19 -1.33
N ASP A 30 4.68 -9.18 -1.02
CA ASP A 30 4.28 -9.53 0.34
C ASP A 30 5.46 -9.95 1.22
N GLU A 31 6.43 -10.65 0.64
CA GLU A 31 7.61 -11.17 1.35
C GLU A 31 8.76 -10.15 1.47
N THR A 32 8.94 -9.31 0.44
CA THR A 32 10.15 -8.51 0.29
C THR A 32 9.95 -7.03 0.59
N TYR A 33 8.76 -6.47 0.35
CA TYR A 33 8.58 -5.02 0.35
C TYR A 33 8.76 -4.40 1.75
N PRO A 34 9.68 -3.43 1.94
CA PRO A 34 10.06 -2.93 3.27
C PRO A 34 8.90 -2.34 4.10
N GLN A 35 7.90 -1.74 3.44
CA GLN A 35 6.75 -1.14 4.15
C GLN A 35 5.93 -2.18 4.92
N LEU A 36 5.81 -3.41 4.42
CA LEU A 36 5.08 -4.47 5.13
C LEU A 36 5.88 -4.96 6.35
N ARG A 37 7.20 -5.06 6.23
CA ARG A 37 8.10 -5.36 7.36
C ARG A 37 8.05 -4.30 8.45
N LEU A 38 7.84 -3.03 8.09
CA LEU A 38 7.64 -1.94 9.05
C LEU A 38 6.42 -2.20 9.95
N TYR A 39 5.28 -2.62 9.37
CA TYR A 39 4.09 -2.94 10.17
C TYR A 39 4.31 -4.16 11.08
N GLN A 40 4.95 -5.20 10.56
CA GLN A 40 5.29 -6.39 11.35
C GLN A 40 6.18 -6.04 12.56
N ASN A 41 7.17 -5.18 12.38
CA ASN A 41 8.03 -4.72 13.47
C ASN A 41 7.29 -3.83 14.47
N ARG A 42 6.35 -2.97 14.01
CA ARG A 42 5.48 -2.20 14.92
C ARG A 42 4.57 -3.10 15.75
N VAL A 43 4.01 -4.15 15.15
CA VAL A 43 3.20 -5.15 15.87
C VAL A 43 4.05 -5.87 16.92
N ARG A 44 5.27 -6.30 16.58
CA ARG A 44 6.20 -6.91 17.55
C ARG A 44 6.56 -5.94 18.69
N SER A 45 6.77 -4.66 18.38
CA SER A 45 7.03 -3.61 19.38
C SER A 45 5.85 -3.44 20.35
N VAL A 46 4.62 -3.38 19.84
CA VAL A 46 3.39 -3.32 20.68
C VAL A 46 3.28 -4.54 21.59
N ARG A 47 3.55 -5.75 21.07
CA ARG A 47 3.54 -6.98 21.87
C ARG A 47 4.59 -6.97 22.97
N ALA A 48 5.84 -6.60 22.65
CA ALA A 48 6.90 -6.48 23.63
C ALA A 48 6.57 -5.44 24.71
N LEU A 49 5.97 -4.30 24.33
CA LEU A 49 5.50 -3.28 25.26
C LEU A 49 4.36 -3.82 26.17
N ALA A 50 3.48 -4.67 25.63
CA ALA A 50 2.39 -5.30 26.38
C ALA A 50 2.88 -6.31 27.43
N GLU A 51 4.03 -6.96 27.23
CA GLU A 51 4.65 -7.87 28.21
C GLU A 51 5.02 -7.12 29.49
N GLY A 52 5.61 -5.92 29.37
CA GLY A 52 5.95 -5.04 30.48
C GLY A 52 4.80 -4.19 31.03
N ALA A 53 3.60 -4.27 30.44
CA ALA A 53 2.48 -3.39 30.80
C ALA A 53 1.98 -3.58 32.24
N LYS A 54 2.23 -4.74 32.84
CA LYS A 54 1.87 -5.08 34.23
C LYS A 54 3.03 -4.94 35.22
N SER A 55 4.21 -4.55 34.75
CA SER A 55 5.39 -4.40 35.60
C SER A 55 5.19 -3.27 36.61
N TRP A 56 5.75 -3.44 37.80
CA TRP A 56 5.73 -2.43 38.84
C TRP A 56 6.90 -1.46 38.65
N MET A 57 6.76 -0.25 39.21
CA MET A 57 7.90 0.64 39.34
C MET A 57 8.92 0.00 40.28
N PRO A 58 10.23 0.21 40.05
CA PRO A 58 11.27 -0.31 40.93
C PRO A 58 11.08 0.21 42.36
N PRO A 59 11.59 -0.52 43.37
CA PRO A 59 11.62 -0.02 44.73
C PRO A 59 12.55 1.20 44.81
N THR A 60 12.15 2.19 45.60
CA THR A 60 12.94 3.38 45.87
C THR A 60 13.68 3.21 47.19
N VAL A 61 14.99 3.40 47.17
CA VAL A 61 15.80 3.48 48.40
C VAL A 61 16.14 4.94 48.65
N SER A 62 15.90 5.43 49.86
CA SER A 62 16.25 6.80 50.25
C SER A 62 17.10 6.80 51.53
N LEU A 63 18.05 7.74 51.57
CA LEU A 63 18.82 8.09 52.76
C LEU A 63 18.43 9.53 53.12
N ALA A 64 17.88 9.72 54.30
CA ALA A 64 17.55 11.03 54.85
C ALA A 64 18.48 11.33 56.03
N LEU A 65 19.00 12.55 56.06
CA LEU A 65 19.65 13.10 57.25
C LEU A 65 18.56 13.84 58.03
N ASP A 66 18.30 13.39 59.25
CA ASP A 66 17.22 13.92 60.08
C ASP A 66 17.78 14.72 61.26
N GLN A 67 17.12 15.84 61.57
CA GLN A 67 17.39 16.70 62.74
C GLN A 67 18.85 17.19 62.90
N PHE A 68 19.61 17.32 61.81
CA PHE A 68 20.92 17.97 61.85
C PHE A 68 20.80 19.49 62.01
N PRO A 69 21.51 20.12 62.97
CA PRO A 69 21.53 21.56 63.11
C PRO A 69 22.29 22.21 61.95
N TYR A 70 21.84 23.40 61.54
CA TYR A 70 22.53 24.20 60.50
C TYR A 70 23.97 24.59 60.89
N ARG A 71 24.23 24.76 62.19
CA ARG A 71 25.56 24.96 62.76
C ARG A 71 26.13 23.62 63.21
N LYS A 72 27.20 23.15 62.56
CA LYS A 72 27.76 21.81 62.78
C LYS A 72 28.29 21.61 64.20
N GLU A 73 28.78 22.68 64.82
CA GLU A 73 29.31 22.66 66.20
C GLU A 73 28.21 22.36 67.24
N MET A 74 26.95 22.58 66.88
CA MET A 74 25.81 22.30 67.75
C MET A 74 25.48 20.80 67.84
N VAL A 75 25.96 19.97 66.91
CA VAL A 75 25.73 18.52 66.97
C VAL A 75 26.32 17.94 68.26
N GLU A 76 27.49 18.40 68.70
CA GLU A 76 28.16 17.81 69.88
C GLU A 76 27.81 18.50 71.20
N THR A 77 27.20 19.69 71.13
CA THR A 77 26.95 20.55 72.29
C THR A 77 25.46 20.65 72.66
N MET A 78 24.57 20.04 71.87
CA MET A 78 23.14 19.98 72.18
C MET A 78 22.86 19.07 73.39
N PRO A 79 22.02 19.51 74.35
CA PRO A 79 21.69 18.73 75.54
C PRO A 79 20.85 17.48 75.26
N VAL A 80 20.19 17.41 74.10
CA VAL A 80 19.60 16.19 73.54
C VAL A 80 19.96 16.14 72.05
N ASN A 81 20.77 15.16 71.65
CA ASN A 81 21.18 15.00 70.26
C ASN A 81 20.33 13.95 69.53
N LEU A 82 19.38 14.44 68.74
CA LEU A 82 18.52 13.64 67.87
C LEU A 82 18.99 13.62 66.41
N ALA A 83 20.15 14.20 66.10
CA ALA A 83 20.72 14.12 64.76
C ALA A 83 20.98 12.64 64.43
N GLY A 84 20.52 12.24 63.25
CA GLY A 84 20.49 10.85 62.87
C GLY A 84 20.28 10.67 61.38
N TYR A 85 20.40 9.44 60.93
CA TYR A 85 20.10 9.10 59.55
C TYR A 85 18.96 8.09 59.51
N MET A 86 18.15 8.19 58.46
CA MET A 86 17.08 7.26 58.15
C MET A 86 17.32 6.66 56.78
N VAL A 87 17.40 5.33 56.72
CA VAL A 87 17.39 4.58 55.46
C VAL A 87 15.97 4.05 55.28
N SER A 88 15.36 4.29 54.13
CA SER A 88 14.05 3.73 53.81
C SER A 88 14.02 3.02 52.47
N VAL A 89 13.26 1.94 52.39
CA VAL A 89 12.93 1.22 51.16
C VAL A 89 11.42 1.30 50.96
N GLN A 90 11.01 1.81 49.81
CA GLN A 90 9.61 2.01 49.44
C GLN A 90 9.28 1.25 48.16
N GLN A 91 8.16 0.54 48.16
CA GLN A 91 7.59 -0.09 46.97
C GLN A 91 6.14 0.36 46.78
N MET A 92 5.85 0.95 45.62
CA MET A 92 4.46 1.22 45.21
C MET A 92 3.84 -0.06 44.63
N ILE A 93 2.63 -0.37 45.07
CA ILE A 93 1.83 -1.51 44.64
C ILE A 93 0.65 -0.94 43.82
N PRO A 94 0.77 -0.90 42.48
CA PRO A 94 -0.26 -0.32 41.63
C PRO A 94 -1.54 -1.15 41.64
N ASN A 95 -2.68 -0.49 41.39
CA ASN A 95 -3.96 -1.20 41.31
C ASN A 95 -3.98 -2.23 40.15
N PRO A 96 -4.33 -3.51 40.39
CA PRO A 96 -4.42 -4.52 39.32
C PRO A 96 -5.36 -4.11 38.18
N ALA A 97 -6.44 -3.38 38.46
CA ALA A 97 -7.35 -2.88 37.44
C ALA A 97 -6.68 -1.88 36.49
N LYS A 98 -5.81 -1.00 37.02
CA LYS A 98 -5.04 -0.02 36.24
C LYS A 98 -4.01 -0.72 35.33
N LEU A 99 -3.32 -1.73 35.87
CA LEU A 99 -2.39 -2.56 35.10
C LEU A 99 -3.09 -3.35 33.99
N ASN A 100 -4.27 -3.94 34.29
CA ASN A 100 -5.06 -4.66 33.30
C ASN A 100 -5.57 -3.73 32.19
N ALA A 101 -6.11 -2.56 32.54
CA ALA A 101 -6.58 -1.58 31.57
C ALA A 101 -5.44 -1.08 30.66
N ARG A 102 -4.25 -0.85 31.24
CA ARG A 102 -3.05 -0.45 30.48
C ARG A 102 -2.66 -1.52 29.48
N LYS A 103 -2.58 -2.79 29.91
CA LYS A 103 -2.29 -3.92 29.01
C LYS A 103 -3.30 -4.02 27.88
N SER A 104 -4.60 -3.92 28.18
CA SER A 104 -5.66 -3.99 27.16
C SER A 104 -5.56 -2.87 26.13
N TYR A 105 -5.28 -1.64 26.56
CA TYR A 105 -5.07 -0.51 25.64
C TYR A 105 -3.84 -0.68 24.75
N ILE A 106 -2.73 -1.20 25.29
CA ILE A 106 -1.54 -1.45 24.48
C ILE A 106 -1.85 -2.53 23.43
N LEU A 107 -2.46 -3.65 23.84
CA LEU A 107 -2.81 -4.73 22.93
C LEU A 107 -3.85 -4.32 21.88
N SER A 108 -4.78 -3.41 22.17
CA SER A 108 -5.76 -2.96 21.16
C SER A 108 -5.13 -2.24 19.98
N GLN A 109 -3.94 -1.65 20.15
CA GLN A 109 -3.20 -1.02 19.06
C GLN A 109 -2.67 -2.02 18.02
N GLU A 110 -2.50 -3.29 18.39
CA GLU A 110 -2.08 -4.34 17.44
C GLU A 110 -3.11 -4.49 16.32
N ASN A 111 -4.40 -4.52 16.64
CA ASN A 111 -5.45 -4.71 15.65
C ASN A 111 -5.49 -3.55 14.65
N VAL A 112 -5.24 -2.32 15.10
CA VAL A 112 -5.11 -1.14 14.23
C VAL A 112 -4.00 -1.35 13.21
N LEU A 113 -2.79 -1.68 13.68
CA LEU A 113 -1.62 -1.90 12.83
C LEU A 113 -1.83 -3.02 11.82
N ARG A 114 -2.55 -4.09 12.20
CA ARG A 114 -2.84 -5.21 11.30
C ARG A 114 -3.78 -4.83 10.16
N GLN A 115 -4.80 -4.01 10.42
CA GLN A 115 -5.67 -3.55 9.35
C GLN A 115 -4.97 -2.51 8.47
N GLU A 116 -4.15 -1.63 9.05
CA GLU A 116 -3.29 -0.72 8.28
C GLU A 116 -2.30 -1.49 7.38
N GLU A 117 -1.71 -2.59 7.86
CA GLU A 117 -0.84 -3.48 7.08
C GLU A 117 -1.59 -4.08 5.89
N LYS A 118 -2.80 -4.61 6.10
CA LYS A 118 -3.64 -5.16 5.04
C LYS A 118 -4.01 -4.12 3.99
N TRP A 119 -4.36 -2.91 4.42
CA TRP A 119 -4.65 -1.82 3.51
C TRP A 119 -3.43 -1.43 2.70
N ALA A 120 -2.26 -1.28 3.33
CA ALA A 120 -1.01 -0.99 2.64
C ALA A 120 -0.66 -2.09 1.62
N LYS A 121 -0.85 -3.36 1.98
CA LYS A 121 -0.70 -4.50 1.06
C LYS A 121 -1.62 -4.37 -0.16
N ASN A 122 -2.91 -4.09 0.05
CA ASN A 122 -3.87 -3.89 -1.04
C ASN A 122 -3.48 -2.71 -1.96
N VAL A 123 -2.96 -1.61 -1.40
CA VAL A 123 -2.43 -0.49 -2.20
C VAL A 123 -1.24 -0.93 -3.07
N LEU A 124 -0.33 -1.76 -2.54
CA LEU A 124 0.82 -2.27 -3.30
C LEU A 124 0.38 -3.24 -4.41
N HIS A 125 -0.57 -4.13 -4.12
CA HIS A 125 -1.15 -5.04 -5.11
C HIS A 125 -1.87 -4.28 -6.23
N TYR A 126 -2.67 -3.26 -5.89
CA TYR A 126 -3.28 -2.35 -6.86
C TYR A 126 -2.22 -1.66 -7.73
N THR A 127 -1.17 -1.12 -7.14
CA THR A 127 -0.07 -0.47 -7.88
C THR A 127 0.62 -1.45 -8.84
N ALA A 128 0.83 -2.69 -8.40
CA ALA A 128 1.38 -3.75 -9.24
C ALA A 128 0.45 -4.09 -10.43
N ARG A 129 -0.88 -4.18 -10.21
CA ARG A 129 -1.86 -4.38 -11.30
C ARG A 129 -1.74 -3.29 -12.36
N VAL A 130 -1.69 -2.03 -11.94
CA VAL A 130 -1.58 -0.89 -12.87
C VAL A 130 -0.34 -0.99 -13.73
N TYR A 131 0.84 -1.25 -13.15
CA TYR A 131 2.06 -1.44 -13.94
C TYR A 131 1.99 -2.68 -14.84
N TYR A 132 1.44 -3.78 -14.34
CA TYR A 132 1.34 -5.03 -15.08
C TYR A 132 0.44 -4.90 -16.30
N TYR A 133 -0.74 -4.29 -16.14
CA TYR A 133 -1.69 -4.05 -17.23
C TYR A 133 -1.22 -2.98 -18.21
N ARG A 134 -0.52 -1.94 -17.74
CA ARG A 134 0.12 -0.96 -18.63
C ARG A 134 1.19 -1.62 -19.49
N ARG A 135 2.04 -2.46 -18.91
CA ARG A 135 3.02 -3.23 -19.67
C ARG A 135 2.36 -4.16 -20.68
N TYR A 136 1.34 -4.90 -20.26
CA TYR A 136 0.58 -5.82 -21.12
C TYR A 136 0.01 -5.13 -22.36
N THR A 137 -0.66 -3.99 -22.16
CA THR A 137 -1.26 -3.24 -23.26
C THR A 137 -0.21 -2.59 -24.16
N ALA A 138 0.90 -2.08 -23.62
CA ALA A 138 2.01 -1.57 -24.41
C ALA A 138 2.66 -2.66 -25.27
N GLU A 139 2.87 -3.86 -24.73
CA GLU A 139 3.38 -5.02 -25.48
C GLU A 139 2.41 -5.45 -26.59
N LYS A 140 1.10 -5.46 -26.35
CA LYS A 140 0.09 -5.73 -27.39
C LYS A 140 0.13 -4.69 -28.51
N LYS A 141 0.25 -3.40 -28.17
CA LYS A 141 0.37 -2.34 -29.18
C LYS A 141 1.66 -2.45 -29.98
N LEU A 142 2.78 -2.85 -29.37
CA LEU A 142 4.04 -3.07 -30.08
C LEU A 142 3.89 -4.14 -31.17
N VAL A 143 3.16 -5.22 -30.89
CA VAL A 143 2.88 -6.27 -31.89
C VAL A 143 2.10 -5.68 -33.07
N VAL A 144 1.00 -4.96 -32.81
CA VAL A 144 0.19 -4.31 -33.85
C VAL A 144 1.01 -3.29 -34.65
N VAL A 145 1.76 -2.41 -33.99
CA VAL A 145 2.61 -1.41 -34.65
C VAL A 145 3.65 -2.08 -35.55
N SER A 146 4.26 -3.18 -35.11
CA SER A 146 5.22 -3.94 -35.92
C SER A 146 4.56 -4.52 -37.17
N GLU A 147 3.44 -5.24 -37.02
CA GLU A 147 2.71 -5.87 -38.13
C GLU A 147 2.26 -4.83 -39.18
N TYR A 148 1.74 -3.70 -38.73
CA TYR A 148 1.26 -2.64 -39.61
C TYR A 148 2.42 -1.87 -40.26
N SER A 149 3.53 -1.66 -39.56
CA SER A 149 4.75 -1.07 -40.15
C SER A 149 5.28 -1.91 -41.31
N ASP A 150 5.29 -3.25 -41.16
CA ASP A 150 5.73 -4.17 -42.21
C ASP A 150 4.80 -4.15 -43.42
N LEU A 151 3.49 -4.16 -43.19
CA LEU A 151 2.50 -4.01 -44.25
C LEU A 151 2.67 -2.67 -44.99
N LEU A 152 2.84 -1.57 -44.27
CA LEU A 152 3.00 -0.25 -44.88
C LEU A 152 4.30 -0.15 -45.70
N ARG A 153 5.40 -0.73 -45.23
CA ARG A 153 6.66 -0.83 -46.01
C ARG A 153 6.44 -1.55 -47.34
N MET A 154 5.68 -2.65 -47.35
CA MET A 154 5.33 -3.36 -48.59
C MET A 154 4.47 -2.52 -49.53
N LEU A 155 3.48 -1.80 -48.98
CA LEU A 155 2.61 -0.94 -49.76
C LEU A 155 3.37 0.25 -50.39
N ILE A 156 4.24 0.90 -49.63
CA ILE A 156 5.11 1.99 -50.12
C ILE A 156 5.98 1.50 -51.28
N LYS A 157 6.63 0.34 -51.13
CA LYS A 157 7.46 -0.25 -52.19
C LYS A 157 6.64 -0.48 -53.46
N THR A 158 5.46 -1.09 -53.32
CA THR A 158 4.55 -1.36 -54.44
C THR A 158 4.09 -0.07 -55.13
N ALA A 159 3.78 0.97 -54.36
CA ALA A 159 3.35 2.25 -54.89
C ALA A 159 4.47 2.97 -55.66
N LYS A 160 5.73 2.90 -55.18
CA LYS A 160 6.90 3.43 -55.90
C LYS A 160 7.14 2.72 -57.22
N ASP A 161 7.04 1.39 -57.25
CA ASP A 161 7.19 0.61 -58.48
C ASP A 161 6.10 0.97 -59.52
N ARG A 162 4.87 1.26 -59.07
CA ARG A 162 3.75 1.68 -59.92
C ARG A 162 3.82 3.14 -60.36
N TYR A 163 4.48 4.02 -59.61
CA TYR A 163 4.69 5.42 -59.98
C TYR A 163 5.44 5.55 -61.31
N VAL A 164 6.40 4.66 -61.57
CA VAL A 164 7.17 4.60 -62.83
C VAL A 164 6.26 4.47 -64.07
N TYR A 165 5.08 3.88 -63.90
CA TYR A 165 4.08 3.68 -64.96
C TYR A 165 2.91 4.67 -64.89
N ASN A 166 3.05 5.77 -64.12
CA ASN A 166 2.01 6.78 -63.87
C ASN A 166 0.73 6.20 -63.22
N GLN A 167 0.86 5.14 -62.43
CA GLN A 167 -0.24 4.41 -61.77
C GLN A 167 -0.34 4.64 -60.26
N ALA A 168 0.46 5.55 -59.71
CA ALA A 168 0.41 6.01 -58.33
C ALA A 168 0.75 7.50 -58.27
N ASP A 169 0.28 8.21 -57.23
CA ASP A 169 0.54 9.65 -57.05
C ASP A 169 1.61 9.87 -55.96
N LEU A 170 2.66 10.64 -56.29
CA LEU A 170 3.85 10.83 -55.46
C LEU A 170 3.56 11.45 -54.07
N PRO A 171 2.65 12.44 -53.92
CA PRO A 171 2.19 12.93 -52.62
C PRO A 171 1.66 11.82 -51.70
N THR A 172 0.97 10.80 -52.24
CA THR A 172 0.45 9.69 -51.42
C THR A 172 1.58 8.81 -50.91
N VAL A 173 2.64 8.60 -51.71
CA VAL A 173 3.85 7.89 -51.29
C VAL A 173 4.53 8.63 -50.13
N PHE A 174 4.71 9.95 -50.25
CA PHE A 174 5.29 10.75 -49.16
C PHE A 174 4.43 10.75 -47.90
N LYS A 175 3.09 10.77 -48.03
CA LYS A 175 2.18 10.61 -46.90
C LYS A 175 2.38 9.26 -46.20
N ALA A 176 2.53 8.18 -46.96
CA ALA A 176 2.79 6.85 -46.40
C ALA A 176 4.16 6.76 -45.69
N GLU A 177 5.21 7.39 -46.23
CA GLU A 177 6.52 7.46 -45.59
C GLU A 177 6.50 8.27 -44.27
N ALA A 178 5.71 9.34 -44.22
CA ALA A 178 5.47 10.09 -42.98
C ALA A 178 4.79 9.22 -41.92
N LEU A 179 3.71 8.51 -42.30
CA LEU A 179 3.02 7.57 -41.39
C LEU A 179 3.95 6.46 -40.87
N LEU A 180 4.86 5.94 -41.71
CA LEU A 180 5.85 4.96 -41.27
C LEU A 180 6.82 5.55 -40.21
N SER A 181 7.18 6.81 -40.36
CA SER A 181 8.02 7.52 -39.39
C SER A 181 7.27 7.77 -38.08
N GLU A 182 5.98 8.08 -38.15
CA GLU A 182 5.10 8.19 -36.96
C GLU A 182 4.98 6.85 -36.21
N LEU A 183 4.90 5.73 -36.93
CA LEU A 183 4.90 4.39 -36.31
C LEU A 183 6.22 4.10 -35.54
N ASN A 184 7.37 4.52 -36.07
CA ASN A 184 8.65 4.37 -35.36
C ASN A 184 8.69 5.21 -34.06
N ASN A 185 8.11 6.41 -34.08
CA ASN A 185 7.97 7.23 -32.87
C ASN A 185 7.03 6.56 -31.86
N MET A 186 5.93 5.98 -32.33
CA MET A 186 4.99 5.24 -31.48
C MET A 186 5.66 4.00 -30.85
N GLU A 187 6.45 3.24 -31.62
CA GLU A 187 7.23 2.11 -31.11
C GLU A 187 8.16 2.54 -29.97
N THR A 188 8.88 3.65 -30.16
CA THR A 188 9.79 4.21 -29.14
C THR A 188 9.04 4.56 -27.85
N MET A 189 7.90 5.24 -27.98
CA MET A 189 7.04 5.57 -26.84
C MET A 189 6.53 4.31 -26.12
N LEU A 190 6.08 3.29 -26.86
CA LEU A 190 5.58 2.04 -26.27
C LEU A 190 6.69 1.26 -25.56
N ARG A 191 7.90 1.21 -26.12
CA ARG A 191 9.07 0.62 -25.46
C ARG A 191 9.42 1.34 -24.16
N SER A 192 9.28 2.67 -24.13
CA SER A 192 9.41 3.46 -22.89
C SER A 192 8.38 3.03 -21.84
N GLN A 193 7.11 2.86 -22.22
CA GLN A 193 6.06 2.40 -21.29
C GLN A 193 6.33 0.99 -20.74
N VAL A 194 6.86 0.07 -21.57
CA VAL A 194 7.30 -1.26 -21.13
C VAL A 194 8.45 -1.16 -20.13
N ALA A 195 9.46 -0.32 -20.41
CA ALA A 195 10.58 -0.10 -19.52
C ALA A 195 10.15 0.49 -18.18
N GLU A 196 9.34 1.55 -18.19
CA GLU A 196 8.83 2.21 -16.99
C GLU A 196 8.01 1.24 -16.12
N SER A 197 7.16 0.42 -16.73
CA SER A 197 6.36 -0.58 -16.01
C SER A 197 7.21 -1.70 -15.43
N SER A 198 8.28 -2.09 -16.13
CA SER A 198 9.24 -3.09 -15.64
C SER A 198 10.02 -2.56 -14.44
N ILE A 199 10.46 -1.31 -14.48
CA ILE A 199 11.11 -0.62 -13.35
C ILE A 199 10.18 -0.57 -12.14
N GLY A 200 8.91 -0.19 -12.34
CA GLY A 200 7.90 -0.13 -11.29
C GLY A 200 7.68 -1.49 -10.61
N LEU A 201 7.47 -2.55 -11.41
CA LEU A 201 7.29 -3.91 -10.90
C LEU A 201 8.55 -4.43 -10.18
N ASN A 202 9.75 -4.18 -10.72
CA ASN A 202 11.01 -4.55 -10.08
C ASN A 202 11.18 -3.86 -8.72
N THR A 203 10.80 -2.59 -8.64
CA THR A 203 10.85 -1.80 -7.40
C THR A 203 9.89 -2.36 -6.35
N LEU A 204 8.65 -2.69 -6.74
CA LEU A 204 7.66 -3.29 -5.84
C LEU A 204 8.11 -4.67 -5.33
N MET A 205 8.78 -5.46 -6.16
CA MET A 205 9.39 -6.75 -5.78
C MET A 205 10.74 -6.61 -5.07
N SER A 206 11.17 -5.39 -4.73
CA SER A 206 12.43 -5.10 -4.04
C SER A 206 13.68 -5.74 -4.68
N ARG A 207 13.72 -5.78 -6.03
CA ARG A 207 14.84 -6.31 -6.81
C ARG A 207 15.50 -5.22 -7.65
N ASP A 208 16.64 -5.53 -8.27
CA ASP A 208 17.32 -4.60 -9.18
C ASP A 208 16.36 -4.13 -10.30
N VAL A 209 16.31 -2.82 -10.52
CA VAL A 209 15.34 -2.19 -11.44
C VAL A 209 15.51 -2.62 -12.89
N ASN A 210 16.67 -3.14 -13.27
CA ASN A 210 16.97 -3.62 -14.62
C ASN A 210 16.84 -5.13 -14.75
N THR A 211 16.39 -5.85 -13.71
CA THR A 211 16.20 -7.30 -13.76
C THR A 211 15.22 -7.66 -14.90
N PRO A 212 15.65 -8.44 -15.91
CA PRO A 212 14.80 -8.80 -17.03
C PRO A 212 13.77 -9.86 -16.63
N PHE A 213 12.53 -9.72 -17.12
CA PHE A 213 11.45 -10.68 -16.93
C PHE A 213 10.38 -10.48 -18.02
N THR A 214 9.57 -11.51 -18.24
CA THR A 214 8.38 -11.43 -19.11
C THR A 214 7.12 -11.51 -18.26
N ILE A 215 6.02 -10.99 -18.79
CA ILE A 215 4.69 -11.08 -18.16
C ILE A 215 3.80 -12.06 -18.93
N ASP A 216 2.66 -12.40 -18.35
CA ASP A 216 1.65 -13.20 -19.03
C ASP A 216 1.08 -12.51 -20.27
N SER A 217 1.12 -13.19 -21.40
CA SER A 217 0.69 -12.68 -22.70
C SER A 217 -0.80 -12.92 -23.01
N ALA A 218 -1.51 -13.64 -22.14
CA ALA A 218 -2.90 -14.10 -22.33
C ALA A 218 -3.81 -13.68 -21.17
N LEU A 219 -3.82 -12.40 -20.84
CA LEU A 219 -4.74 -11.85 -19.84
C LEU A 219 -6.12 -11.65 -20.45
N GLN A 220 -7.15 -11.99 -19.68
CA GLN A 220 -8.55 -11.74 -20.00
C GLN A 220 -9.20 -10.96 -18.85
N PRO A 221 -10.02 -9.94 -19.15
CA PRO A 221 -10.81 -9.28 -18.11
C PRO A 221 -11.71 -10.25 -17.37
N THR A 222 -11.78 -10.11 -16.05
CA THR A 222 -12.68 -10.90 -15.21
C THR A 222 -14.11 -10.38 -15.35
N ASN A 223 -15.08 -11.29 -15.48
CA ASN A 223 -16.49 -10.91 -15.55
C ASN A 223 -17.09 -10.71 -14.14
N TYR A 224 -17.31 -9.46 -13.74
CA TYR A 224 -17.94 -9.08 -12.48
C TYR A 224 -19.44 -8.73 -12.62
N GLN A 225 -20.12 -9.10 -13.72
CA GLN A 225 -21.54 -8.78 -13.89
C GLN A 225 -22.45 -9.34 -12.78
N SER A 226 -22.10 -10.48 -12.19
CA SER A 226 -22.82 -11.05 -11.05
C SER A 226 -22.83 -10.14 -9.82
N ASP A 227 -21.81 -9.29 -9.69
CA ASP A 227 -21.58 -8.50 -8.48
C ASP A 227 -22.59 -7.35 -8.38
N PHE A 228 -23.24 -6.94 -9.47
CA PHE A 228 -24.33 -5.97 -9.44
C PHE A 228 -25.49 -6.38 -8.51
N ALA A 229 -25.77 -7.68 -8.38
CA ALA A 229 -26.77 -8.19 -7.46
C ALA A 229 -26.33 -8.11 -5.99
N LEU A 230 -25.01 -8.23 -5.74
CA LEU A 230 -24.41 -8.15 -4.40
C LEU A 230 -24.33 -6.72 -3.86
N LEU A 231 -24.38 -5.70 -4.73
CA LEU A 231 -24.32 -4.29 -4.35
C LEU A 231 -25.60 -3.79 -3.65
N ALA A 232 -26.66 -4.58 -3.53
CA ALA A 232 -27.86 -4.19 -2.79
C ALA A 232 -27.63 -4.15 -1.27
N ASP A 233 -26.61 -4.84 -0.76
CA ASP A 233 -26.31 -4.94 0.66
C ASP A 233 -24.96 -4.29 1.01
N SER A 234 -25.00 -3.18 1.74
CA SER A 234 -23.81 -2.43 2.18
C SER A 234 -23.06 -3.12 3.32
N SER A 235 -23.63 -4.17 3.94
CA SER A 235 -22.99 -4.93 5.03
C SER A 235 -21.75 -5.73 4.59
N PHE A 236 -21.52 -5.86 3.27
CA PHE A 236 -20.40 -6.61 2.71
C PHE A 236 -19.07 -5.84 2.71
N LEU A 237 -19.06 -4.53 3.01
CA LEU A 237 -17.85 -3.70 2.94
C LEU A 237 -16.89 -3.95 4.11
N LYS A 238 -15.97 -4.91 3.94
CA LYS A 238 -14.89 -5.21 4.88
C LYS A 238 -13.55 -4.61 4.44
N ARG A 239 -13.53 -3.33 4.06
CA ARG A 239 -12.27 -2.66 3.73
C ARG A 239 -11.41 -2.46 4.97
N SER A 240 -10.14 -2.79 4.85
CA SER A 240 -9.14 -2.76 5.92
C SER A 240 -8.88 -1.33 6.43
N ASP A 241 -8.95 -0.28 5.59
CA ASP A 241 -8.85 1.10 6.07
C ASP A 241 -10.00 1.51 7.00
N ILE A 242 -11.25 1.13 6.66
CA ILE A 242 -12.42 1.34 7.51
C ILE A 242 -12.31 0.51 8.80
N LEU A 243 -11.87 -0.74 8.69
CA LEU A 243 -11.63 -1.61 9.84
C LEU A 243 -10.49 -1.08 10.73
N ALA A 244 -9.50 -0.38 10.17
CA ALA A 244 -8.44 0.27 10.95
C ALA A 244 -9.02 1.41 11.81
N VAL A 245 -9.91 2.23 11.25
CA VAL A 245 -10.64 3.27 12.01
C VAL A 245 -11.53 2.64 13.09
N GLU A 246 -12.26 1.57 12.75
CA GLU A 246 -13.05 0.84 13.75
C GLU A 246 -12.20 0.30 14.90
N ASN A 247 -11.05 -0.32 14.60
CA ASN A 247 -10.11 -0.77 15.63
C ASN A 247 -9.50 0.40 16.41
N ARG A 248 -9.30 1.56 15.77
CA ARG A 248 -8.81 2.77 16.44
C ARG A 248 -9.85 3.30 17.43
N ILE A 249 -11.14 3.26 17.09
CA ILE A 249 -12.24 3.54 18.01
C ILE A 249 -12.22 2.57 19.20
N GLN A 250 -12.06 1.26 18.96
CA GLN A 250 -11.95 0.29 20.06
C GLN A 250 -10.71 0.50 20.93
N SER A 251 -9.60 0.91 20.33
CA SER A 251 -8.38 1.28 21.05
C SER A 251 -8.59 2.54 21.90
N MET A 252 -9.28 3.56 21.37
CA MET A 252 -9.63 4.76 22.11
C MET A 252 -10.60 4.47 23.27
N ARG A 253 -11.59 3.58 23.07
CA ARG A 253 -12.45 3.10 24.18
C ARG A 253 -11.64 2.37 25.25
N SER A 254 -10.61 1.62 24.87
CA SER A 254 -9.69 0.97 25.82
C SER A 254 -8.84 2.00 26.57
N ASN A 255 -8.40 3.06 25.89
CA ASN A 255 -7.70 4.19 26.51
C ASN A 255 -8.60 4.96 27.48
N GLN A 256 -9.86 5.21 27.10
CA GLN A 256 -10.86 5.84 27.95
C GLN A 256 -11.09 5.03 29.24
N ARG A 257 -11.16 3.70 29.15
CA ARG A 257 -11.22 2.81 30.33
C ARG A 257 -9.97 2.92 31.19
N LEU A 258 -8.77 2.98 30.59
CA LEU A 258 -7.52 3.21 31.31
C LEU A 258 -7.57 4.53 32.08
N MET A 259 -7.95 5.63 31.44
CA MET A 259 -8.07 6.93 32.12
C MET A 259 -9.14 6.93 33.21
N ALA A 260 -10.26 6.21 33.01
CA ALA A 260 -11.28 6.02 34.05
C ALA A 260 -10.75 5.25 35.27
N THR A 261 -9.71 4.40 35.12
CA THR A 261 -9.02 3.78 36.27
C THR A 261 -8.21 4.78 37.10
N GLY A 262 -8.05 6.03 36.64
CA GLY A 262 -7.44 7.11 37.42
C GLY A 262 -8.16 7.42 38.73
N ALA A 263 -9.42 6.97 38.91
CA ALA A 263 -10.13 7.04 40.18
C ALA A 263 -9.77 5.92 41.17
N ARG A 264 -9.01 4.90 40.74
CA ARG A 264 -8.64 3.76 41.58
C ARG A 264 -7.47 4.12 42.48
N PRO A 265 -7.46 3.67 43.75
CA PRO A 265 -6.36 3.95 44.65
C PRO A 265 -5.11 3.16 44.26
N ASP A 266 -3.96 3.78 44.47
CA ASP A 266 -2.66 3.12 44.44
C ASP A 266 -2.19 2.88 45.89
N PHE A 267 -1.44 1.80 46.11
CA PHE A 267 -0.98 1.40 47.43
C PHE A 267 0.53 1.49 47.50
N GLY A 268 1.10 1.51 48.71
CA GLY A 268 2.54 1.45 48.89
C GLY A 268 2.90 0.88 50.25
N ILE A 269 4.10 0.32 50.35
CA ILE A 269 4.71 -0.11 51.60
C ILE A 269 6.08 0.54 51.71
N GLN A 270 6.39 1.06 52.90
CA GLN A 270 7.70 1.61 53.21
C GLN A 270 8.23 0.96 54.49
N LEU A 271 9.47 0.46 54.44
CA LEU A 271 10.24 0.05 55.59
C LEU A 271 11.33 1.08 55.81
N SER A 272 11.42 1.63 57.02
CA SER A 272 12.49 2.56 57.39
C SER A 272 13.24 2.06 58.62
N HIS A 273 14.55 2.30 58.62
CA HIS A 273 15.43 2.14 59.77
C HIS A 273 16.02 3.50 60.12
N SER A 274 15.88 3.91 61.38
CA SER A 274 16.40 5.18 61.88
C SER A 274 17.41 4.92 62.99
N GLN A 275 18.55 5.60 62.88
CA GLN A 275 19.54 5.68 63.94
C GLN A 275 19.76 7.14 64.30
N MET A 276 19.51 7.47 65.57
CA MET A 276 19.75 8.78 66.17
C MET A 276 20.79 8.65 67.28
N LYS A 277 21.56 9.71 67.55
CA LYS A 277 22.74 9.61 68.43
C LYS A 277 22.42 9.21 69.87
N GLU A 278 21.31 9.69 70.43
CA GLU A 278 20.92 9.46 71.84
C GLU A 278 19.62 8.66 71.99
N MET A 279 19.14 8.00 70.93
CA MET A 279 17.98 7.11 70.98
C MET A 279 18.36 5.69 70.51
N PRO A 280 17.69 4.64 71.01
CA PRO A 280 17.82 3.30 70.45
C PRO A 280 17.46 3.28 68.97
N ASN A 281 18.14 2.43 68.21
CA ASN A 281 17.80 2.16 66.81
C ASN A 281 16.33 1.74 66.70
N SER A 282 15.63 2.27 65.71
CA SER A 282 14.22 1.96 65.47
C SER A 282 13.96 1.53 64.04
N PHE A 283 12.89 0.77 63.84
CA PHE A 283 12.35 0.50 62.52
C PHE A 283 10.86 0.85 62.48
N SER A 284 10.38 1.21 61.30
CA SER A 284 8.95 1.47 61.08
C SER A 284 8.49 0.86 59.76
N ILE A 285 7.27 0.35 59.75
CA ILE A 285 6.58 -0.17 58.58
C ILE A 285 5.37 0.71 58.35
N MET A 286 5.29 1.34 57.18
CA MET A 286 4.21 2.24 56.82
C MET A 286 3.46 1.72 55.59
N GLY A 287 2.14 1.59 55.73
CA GLY A 287 1.23 1.40 54.61
C GLY A 287 0.76 2.75 54.07
N MET A 288 0.87 2.95 52.76
CA MET A 288 0.41 4.15 52.07
C MET A 288 -0.77 3.82 51.16
N VAL A 289 -1.77 4.71 51.12
CA VAL A 289 -2.88 4.63 50.18
C VAL A 289 -3.05 6.01 49.55
N THR A 290 -2.92 6.08 48.23
CA THR A 290 -3.19 7.30 47.45
C THR A 290 -4.57 7.21 46.84
N ILE A 291 -5.51 8.03 47.32
CA ILE A 291 -6.90 8.06 46.84
C ILE A 291 -7.12 9.34 46.04
N PRO A 292 -7.17 9.30 44.69
CA PRO A 292 -7.20 10.48 43.83
C PRO A 292 -8.60 11.11 43.69
N ILE A 293 -9.38 11.15 44.77
CA ILE A 293 -10.78 11.63 44.78
C ILE A 293 -10.94 13.15 44.96
N ALA A 294 -9.86 13.85 45.32
CA ALA A 294 -9.93 15.28 45.55
C ALA A 294 -10.37 16.05 44.28
N PRO A 295 -11.11 17.16 44.39
CA PRO A 295 -11.58 17.91 43.22
C PRO A 295 -10.44 18.36 42.28
N TRP A 296 -9.28 18.73 42.83
CA TRP A 296 -8.11 19.15 42.04
C TRP A 296 -7.39 17.99 41.34
N SER A 297 -7.44 16.76 41.88
CA SER A 297 -6.84 15.57 41.25
C SER A 297 -7.83 14.86 40.31
N SER A 298 -9.12 14.91 40.62
CA SER A 298 -10.15 14.18 39.87
C SER A 298 -10.58 14.88 38.58
N ARG A 299 -10.37 16.19 38.47
CA ARG A 299 -10.67 16.94 37.24
C ARG A 299 -9.88 16.43 36.04
N MET A 300 -8.62 16.03 36.24
CA MET A 300 -7.71 15.56 35.19
C MET A 300 -8.27 14.35 34.43
N TYR A 301 -8.47 13.23 35.12
CA TYR A 301 -8.97 12.01 34.45
C TYR A 301 -10.42 12.19 33.94
N LYS A 302 -11.25 12.98 34.62
CA LYS A 302 -12.63 13.28 34.17
C LYS A 302 -12.64 14.06 32.85
N SER A 303 -11.78 15.08 32.72
CA SER A 303 -11.68 15.85 31.47
C SER A 303 -11.12 15.01 30.33
N GLU A 304 -10.12 14.16 30.58
CA GLU A 304 -9.57 13.26 29.56
C GLU A 304 -10.62 12.26 29.07
N VAL A 305 -11.35 11.60 29.98
CA VAL A 305 -12.45 10.68 29.62
C VAL A 305 -13.52 11.38 28.77
N ARG A 306 -13.89 12.62 29.13
CA ARG A 306 -14.86 13.42 28.36
C ARG A 306 -14.32 13.84 26.99
N SER A 307 -13.03 14.20 26.91
CA SER A 307 -12.39 14.53 25.64
C SER A 307 -12.39 13.33 24.69
N MET A 308 -12.02 12.15 25.20
CA MET A 308 -12.01 10.90 24.43
C MET A 308 -13.41 10.51 23.95
N GLU A 309 -14.47 10.84 24.69
CA GLU A 309 -15.85 10.60 24.23
C GLU A 309 -16.17 11.40 22.96
N PHE A 310 -15.81 12.69 22.92
CA PHE A 310 -16.00 13.50 21.72
C PHE A 310 -15.10 13.05 20.55
N GLU A 311 -13.87 12.60 20.85
CA GLU A 311 -12.97 12.04 19.84
C GLU A 311 -13.51 10.73 19.25
N ILE A 312 -14.11 9.87 20.08
CA ILE A 312 -14.82 8.67 19.63
C ILE A 312 -15.98 9.05 18.70
N GLN A 313 -16.80 10.02 19.08
CA GLN A 313 -17.90 10.50 18.22
C GLN A 313 -17.39 11.06 16.88
N ALA A 314 -16.28 11.79 16.88
CA ALA A 314 -15.65 12.30 15.68
C ALA A 314 -15.17 11.14 14.77
N MET A 315 -14.49 10.13 15.33
CA MET A 315 -14.06 8.96 14.57
C MET A 315 -15.23 8.11 14.05
N GLU A 316 -16.34 8.00 14.77
CA GLU A 316 -17.54 7.32 14.28
C GLU A 316 -18.13 8.04 13.06
N ASN A 317 -18.11 9.38 13.05
CA ASN A 317 -18.52 10.18 11.89
C ASN A 317 -17.53 10.01 10.71
N GLU A 318 -16.22 10.02 10.98
CA GLU A 318 -15.18 9.74 9.96
C GLU A 318 -15.40 8.36 9.33
N LYS A 319 -15.64 7.33 10.14
CA LYS A 319 -15.94 5.97 9.68
C LYS A 319 -17.18 5.95 8.79
N ALA A 320 -18.26 6.63 9.18
CA ALA A 320 -19.48 6.72 8.38
C ALA A 320 -19.22 7.40 7.03
N THR A 321 -18.43 8.48 7.00
CA THR A 321 -18.02 9.13 5.74
C THR A 321 -17.20 8.18 4.86
N MET A 322 -16.23 7.46 5.42
CA MET A 322 -15.45 6.47 4.66
C MET A 322 -16.33 5.37 4.08
N GLN A 323 -17.33 4.89 4.82
CA GLN A 323 -18.30 3.89 4.34
C GLN A 323 -19.14 4.43 3.18
N LEU A 324 -19.61 5.68 3.25
CA LEU A 324 -20.35 6.31 2.16
C LEU A 324 -19.47 6.44 0.90
N MET A 325 -18.24 6.92 1.05
CA MET A 325 -17.28 7.06 -0.05
C MET A 325 -16.91 5.71 -0.67
N ALA A 326 -16.66 4.69 0.15
CA ALA A 326 -16.36 3.35 -0.33
C ALA A 326 -17.52 2.76 -1.14
N ASN A 327 -18.76 2.89 -0.64
CA ASN A 327 -19.95 2.47 -1.35
C ASN A 327 -20.09 3.20 -2.70
N GLN A 328 -19.89 4.51 -2.72
CA GLN A 328 -19.93 5.31 -3.95
C GLN A 328 -18.88 4.81 -4.95
N MET A 329 -17.62 4.71 -4.53
CA MET A 329 -16.50 4.30 -5.40
C MET A 329 -16.74 2.91 -5.99
N ILE A 330 -17.17 1.93 -5.19
CA ILE A 330 -17.43 0.57 -5.67
C ILE A 330 -18.53 0.58 -6.74
N ARG A 331 -19.64 1.28 -6.50
CA ARG A 331 -20.74 1.40 -7.46
C ARG A 331 -20.32 2.12 -8.74
N GLU A 332 -19.51 3.16 -8.60
CA GLU A 332 -18.98 3.90 -9.75
C GLU A 332 -18.09 3.00 -10.60
N ARG A 333 -17.12 2.30 -10.00
CA ARG A 333 -16.15 1.46 -10.70
C ARG A 333 -16.78 0.26 -11.39
N ILE A 334 -17.69 -0.46 -10.73
CA ILE A 334 -18.36 -1.60 -11.37
C ILE A 334 -19.28 -1.17 -12.51
N THR A 335 -19.95 -0.01 -12.37
CA THR A 335 -20.79 0.57 -13.44
C THR A 335 -19.93 0.95 -14.64
N MET A 336 -18.85 1.70 -14.42
CA MET A 336 -17.91 2.07 -15.48
C MET A 336 -17.29 0.82 -16.14
N LEU A 337 -16.88 -0.17 -15.36
CA LEU A 337 -16.33 -1.42 -15.86
C LEU A 337 -17.29 -2.13 -16.80
N ALA A 338 -18.58 -2.20 -16.46
CA ALA A 338 -19.60 -2.81 -17.31
C ALA A 338 -19.78 -2.08 -18.65
N TYR A 339 -19.85 -0.75 -18.64
CA TYR A 339 -19.97 0.04 -19.86
C TYR A 339 -18.71 -0.04 -20.74
N GLU A 340 -17.52 0.03 -20.15
CA GLU A 340 -16.27 -0.09 -20.90
C GLU A 340 -16.06 -1.49 -21.46
N THR A 341 -16.44 -2.54 -20.71
CA THR A 341 -16.43 -3.92 -21.22
C THR A 341 -17.34 -4.08 -22.42
N ARG A 342 -18.53 -3.47 -22.38
CA ARG A 342 -19.46 -3.48 -23.52
C ARG A 342 -18.90 -2.72 -24.73
N GLN A 343 -18.22 -1.60 -24.51
CA GLN A 343 -17.55 -0.87 -25.60
C GLN A 343 -16.45 -1.74 -26.23
N LEU A 344 -15.61 -2.39 -25.42
CA LEU A 344 -14.59 -3.32 -25.91
C LEU A 344 -15.20 -4.45 -26.76
N GLN A 345 -16.31 -5.05 -26.30
CA GLN A 345 -17.03 -6.06 -27.06
C GLN A 345 -17.53 -5.55 -28.41
N ASN A 346 -18.03 -4.31 -28.49
CA ASN A 346 -18.44 -3.71 -29.75
C ASN A 346 -17.26 -3.52 -30.72
N TYR A 347 -16.08 -3.17 -30.19
CA TYR A 347 -14.85 -3.12 -31.01
C TYR A 347 -14.51 -4.49 -31.58
N GLU A 348 -14.51 -5.52 -30.74
CA GLU A 348 -14.11 -6.88 -31.10
C GLU A 348 -15.08 -7.56 -32.08
N THR A 349 -16.39 -7.33 -31.91
CA THR A 349 -17.42 -8.08 -32.65
C THR A 349 -17.96 -7.35 -33.88
N ALA A 350 -17.87 -6.03 -33.96
CA ALA A 350 -18.46 -5.25 -35.05
C ALA A 350 -17.48 -4.28 -35.71
N ILE A 351 -16.78 -3.43 -34.93
CA ILE A 351 -15.97 -2.34 -35.50
C ILE A 351 -14.72 -2.88 -36.21
N ILE A 352 -13.90 -3.67 -35.52
CA ILE A 352 -12.67 -4.22 -36.12
C ILE A 352 -12.98 -5.12 -37.32
N PRO A 353 -13.94 -6.06 -37.26
CA PRO A 353 -14.30 -6.86 -38.43
C PRO A 353 -14.73 -6.01 -39.64
N ALA A 354 -15.51 -4.93 -39.43
CA ALA A 354 -15.94 -4.06 -40.52
C ALA A 354 -14.77 -3.29 -41.17
N TYR A 355 -13.86 -2.72 -40.38
CA TYR A 355 -12.68 -2.04 -40.92
C TYR A 355 -11.69 -3.02 -41.56
N ARG A 356 -11.61 -4.26 -41.08
CA ARG A 356 -10.80 -5.32 -41.70
C ARG A 356 -11.32 -5.68 -43.08
N SER A 357 -12.62 -5.91 -43.22
CA SER A 357 -13.27 -6.14 -44.52
C SER A 357 -13.08 -4.96 -45.48
N ASN A 358 -13.10 -3.72 -44.96
CA ASN A 358 -12.82 -2.51 -45.74
C ASN A 358 -11.38 -2.53 -46.30
N LEU A 359 -10.38 -2.79 -45.45
CA LEU A 359 -8.98 -2.90 -45.88
C LEU A 359 -8.79 -4.02 -46.92
N GLU A 360 -9.34 -5.20 -46.68
CA GLU A 360 -9.24 -6.35 -47.58
C GLU A 360 -9.85 -6.05 -48.97
N SER A 361 -11.01 -5.39 -48.99
CA SER A 361 -11.68 -4.99 -50.23
C SER A 361 -10.86 -3.96 -51.03
N ASN A 362 -10.32 -2.95 -50.35
CA ASN A 362 -9.48 -1.94 -50.99
C ASN A 362 -8.13 -2.52 -51.45
N LEU A 363 -7.57 -3.47 -50.71
CA LEU A 363 -6.36 -4.18 -51.10
C LEU A 363 -6.60 -5.00 -52.37
N LEU A 364 -7.75 -5.68 -52.48
CA LEU A 364 -8.13 -6.42 -53.68
C LEU A 364 -8.29 -5.49 -54.89
N ALA A 365 -9.03 -4.38 -54.74
CA ALA A 365 -9.21 -3.39 -55.82
C ALA A 365 -7.87 -2.80 -56.27
N TYR A 366 -6.97 -2.50 -55.33
CA TYR A 366 -5.63 -2.00 -55.65
C TYR A 366 -4.80 -3.06 -56.40
N ARG A 367 -4.86 -4.34 -55.99
CA ARG A 367 -4.16 -5.44 -56.68
C ARG A 367 -4.68 -5.64 -58.11
N GLN A 368 -5.98 -5.43 -58.35
CA GLN A 368 -6.62 -5.54 -59.66
C GLN A 368 -6.49 -4.27 -60.53
N ASN A 369 -5.78 -3.24 -60.06
CA ASN A 369 -5.67 -1.93 -60.72
C ASN A 369 -7.02 -1.20 -60.94
N THR A 370 -8.05 -1.55 -60.15
CA THR A 370 -9.36 -0.89 -60.16
C THR A 370 -9.54 0.12 -59.03
N GLY A 371 -8.63 0.13 -58.05
CA GLY A 371 -8.54 1.12 -56.96
C GLY A 371 -7.22 1.90 -56.99
N ASN A 372 -7.10 2.92 -56.14
CA ASN A 372 -5.89 3.75 -56.02
C ASN A 372 -5.23 3.63 -54.63
N PHE A 373 -3.96 4.01 -54.55
CA PHE A 373 -3.17 3.85 -53.32
C PHE A 373 -3.65 4.73 -52.17
N PHE A 374 -4.24 5.91 -52.46
CA PHE A 374 -4.73 6.82 -51.43
C PHE A 374 -5.87 6.20 -50.62
N VAL A 375 -6.85 5.58 -51.29
CA VAL A 375 -7.98 4.92 -50.62
C VAL A 375 -7.50 3.69 -49.83
N LEU A 376 -6.55 2.92 -50.37
CA LEU A 376 -5.96 1.79 -49.64
C LEU A 376 -5.20 2.26 -48.39
N LEU A 377 -4.41 3.34 -48.50
CA LEU A 377 -3.68 3.92 -47.38
C LEU A 377 -4.63 4.41 -46.29
N ASP A 378 -5.76 5.03 -46.67
CA ASP A 378 -6.80 5.46 -45.74
C ASP A 378 -7.44 4.27 -45.00
N ALA A 379 -7.85 3.22 -45.74
CA ALA A 379 -8.40 2.01 -45.14
C ALA A 379 -7.42 1.31 -44.19
N TRP A 380 -6.13 1.26 -44.55
CA TRP A 380 -5.05 0.74 -43.71
C TRP A 380 -4.91 1.57 -42.42
N ASN A 381 -4.90 2.90 -42.54
CA ASN A 381 -4.73 3.80 -41.40
C ASN A 381 -5.92 3.72 -40.46
N MET A 382 -7.15 3.67 -40.98
CA MET A 382 -8.36 3.53 -40.19
C MET A 382 -8.37 2.23 -39.39
N LEU A 383 -7.98 1.10 -40.00
CA LEU A 383 -7.91 -0.16 -39.27
C LEU A 383 -6.84 -0.14 -38.18
N LEU A 384 -5.64 0.39 -38.46
CA LEU A 384 -4.59 0.57 -37.45
C LEU A 384 -5.10 1.38 -36.26
N MET A 385 -5.69 2.55 -36.51
CA MET A 385 -6.23 3.42 -35.45
C MET A 385 -7.26 2.68 -34.61
N LYS A 386 -8.17 1.91 -35.23
CA LYS A 386 -9.19 1.16 -34.50
C LYS A 386 -8.64 -0.02 -33.71
N GLU A 387 -7.62 -0.73 -34.22
CA GLU A 387 -6.93 -1.78 -33.44
C GLU A 387 -6.22 -1.19 -32.20
N LEU A 388 -5.59 -0.02 -32.35
CA LEU A 388 -4.97 0.68 -31.22
C LEU A 388 -6.02 1.15 -30.20
N GLU A 389 -7.12 1.77 -30.66
CA GLU A 389 -8.25 2.18 -29.81
C GLU A 389 -8.87 0.98 -29.07
N ARG A 390 -8.98 -0.19 -29.72
CA ARG A 390 -9.44 -1.42 -29.06
C ARG A 390 -8.50 -1.83 -27.91
N ILE A 391 -7.18 -1.77 -28.12
CA ILE A 391 -6.22 -2.09 -27.06
C ILE A 391 -6.27 -1.03 -25.94
N ASP A 392 -6.51 0.24 -26.26
CA ASP A 392 -6.78 1.27 -25.25
C ASP A 392 -8.02 0.97 -24.43
N LYS A 393 -9.11 0.52 -25.06
CA LYS A 393 -10.31 0.06 -24.36
C LYS A 393 -10.04 -1.14 -23.47
N LEU A 394 -9.24 -2.10 -23.93
CA LEU A 394 -8.79 -3.21 -23.10
C LEU A 394 -8.00 -2.72 -21.87
N GLY A 395 -7.11 -1.74 -22.04
CA GLY A 395 -6.39 -1.12 -20.93
C GLY A 395 -7.30 -0.41 -19.93
N GLN A 396 -8.30 0.32 -20.42
CA GLN A 396 -9.31 0.98 -19.57
C GLN A 396 -10.12 -0.04 -18.76
N VAL A 397 -10.54 -1.15 -19.38
CA VAL A 397 -11.21 -2.26 -18.69
C VAL A 397 -10.33 -2.83 -17.59
N PHE A 398 -9.06 -3.13 -17.87
CA PHE A 398 -8.13 -3.65 -16.86
C PHE A 398 -7.88 -2.67 -15.71
N ASN A 399 -7.76 -1.37 -16.00
CA ASN A 399 -7.59 -0.35 -14.96
C ASN A 399 -8.83 -0.25 -14.07
N LEU A 400 -10.03 -0.20 -14.65
CA LEU A 400 -11.28 -0.18 -13.89
C LEU A 400 -11.49 -1.45 -13.08
N GLN A 401 -11.06 -2.60 -13.63
CA GLN A 401 -11.03 -3.86 -12.90
C GLN A 401 -10.08 -3.79 -11.70
N ALA A 402 -8.84 -3.31 -11.89
CA ALA A 402 -7.88 -3.14 -10.80
C ALA A 402 -8.42 -2.19 -9.70
N GLU A 403 -9.07 -1.10 -10.11
CA GLU A 403 -9.70 -0.15 -9.19
C GLU A 403 -10.87 -0.81 -8.44
N TYR A 404 -11.72 -1.57 -9.12
CA TYR A 404 -12.81 -2.31 -8.49
C TYR A 404 -12.29 -3.34 -7.47
N GLU A 405 -11.32 -4.16 -7.86
CA GLU A 405 -10.64 -5.14 -7.01
C GLU A 405 -9.98 -4.46 -5.81
N TYR A 406 -9.35 -3.30 -5.99
CA TYR A 406 -8.77 -2.49 -4.93
C TYR A 406 -9.82 -2.02 -3.92
N GLN A 407 -10.94 -1.47 -4.38
CA GLN A 407 -12.01 -1.02 -3.47
C GLN A 407 -12.65 -2.19 -2.70
N ARG A 408 -12.61 -3.39 -3.27
CA ARG A 408 -13.18 -4.64 -2.71
C ARG A 408 -12.17 -5.48 -1.92
N GLU A 409 -10.88 -5.16 -1.99
CA GLU A 409 -9.77 -5.97 -1.48
C GLU A 409 -9.77 -7.41 -2.00
N ILE A 410 -10.03 -7.59 -3.30
CA ILE A 410 -9.92 -8.88 -3.98
C ILE A 410 -8.45 -9.08 -4.39
N ASN A 411 -7.88 -10.24 -4.08
CA ASN A 411 -6.50 -10.62 -4.46
C ASN A 411 -6.48 -11.33 -5.80
#